data_AF-A0A0F9P4Y1-F1
#
_entry.id   AF-A0A0F9P4Y1-F1
#
_cell.length_a   1.000
_cell.length_b   1.000
_cell.length_c   1.000
_cell.angle_alpha   90.00
_cell.angle_beta   90.00
_cell.angle_gamma   90.00
#
_symmetry.space_group_name_H-M   'P 1'
#
loop_
_entity.id
_entity.type
_entity.pdbx_description
1 polymer ?
#
loop_
_entity_poly.entity_id
_entity_poly.type
_entity_poly.pdbx_seq_one_letter_code
_entity_poly.pdbx_strand_id
1 'polypeptide(L)'
;MPSNKPRIILVNHGLANNYGKYIEINRDLLEDPELYKFILSHELEHSKESASFLDVIHDLNLKNIKMILKMFKFVLKKPKTWIDFLPIQITKGKIIYDKSMISLYIIFFSLLGLFILLLSKIL
;
A
#
# COMPACT_ATOMS: atom_id res chain seq x y z
N MET A 1 17.50 -23.26 -8.22
CA MET A 1 18.04 -22.11 -7.45
C MET A 1 17.36 -22.09 -6.10
N PRO A 2 18.06 -21.96 -4.97
CA PRO A 2 17.39 -21.92 -3.66
C PRO A 2 16.42 -20.72 -3.67
N SER A 3 15.15 -21.00 -3.43
CA SER A 3 14.12 -19.99 -3.24
C SER A 3 14.42 -19.28 -1.92
N ASN A 4 15.27 -18.25 -1.97
CA ASN A 4 15.53 -17.40 -0.82
C ASN A 4 14.23 -16.66 -0.50
N LYS A 5 13.41 -17.26 0.36
CA LYS A 5 12.20 -16.63 0.89
C LYS A 5 12.60 -15.28 1.51
N PRO A 6 11.88 -14.19 1.22
CA PRO A 6 12.20 -12.89 1.77
C PRO A 6 12.10 -12.94 3.31
N ARG A 7 13.00 -12.23 3.98
CA ARG A 7 12.95 -12.08 5.45
C ARG A 7 11.74 -11.21 5.83
N ILE A 8 10.94 -11.62 6.81
CA ILE A 8 9.83 -10.81 7.31
C ILE A 8 10.35 -9.88 8.42
N ILE A 9 9.99 -8.60 8.36
CA ILE A 9 10.35 -7.57 9.34
C ILE A 9 9.08 -6.90 9.85
N LEU A 10 8.88 -6.91 11.17
CA LEU A 10 7.73 -6.28 11.81
C LEU A 10 7.98 -4.79 12.05
N VAL A 11 7.18 -3.93 11.42
CA VAL A 11 7.28 -2.48 11.52
C VAL A 11 6.07 -1.88 12.27
N ASN A 12 6.15 -0.60 12.61
CA ASN A 12 5.09 0.15 13.30
C ASN A 12 4.35 1.11 12.37
N HIS A 13 4.55 0.98 11.06
CA HIS A 13 4.07 1.91 10.02
C HIS A 13 3.74 1.12 8.75
N GLY A 14 3.00 1.76 7.84
CA GLY A 14 2.53 1.11 6.62
C GLY A 14 1.61 -0.07 6.91
N LEU A 15 1.17 -0.77 5.87
CA LEU A 15 0.37 -1.98 5.93
C LEU A 15 1.30 -3.18 5.72
N ALA A 16 1.88 -3.27 4.53
CA ALA A 16 2.95 -4.18 4.17
C ALA A 16 3.66 -3.65 2.92
N ASN A 17 4.95 -3.95 2.78
CA ASN A 17 5.75 -3.57 1.62
C ASN A 17 6.79 -4.65 1.31
N ASN A 18 6.83 -5.11 0.06
CA ASN A 18 7.83 -6.06 -0.43
C ASN A 18 9.02 -5.34 -1.11
N TYR A 19 10.23 -5.55 -0.58
CA TYR A 19 11.49 -5.01 -1.11
C TYR A 19 12.37 -6.08 -1.79
N GLY A 20 11.78 -7.21 -2.17
CA GLY A 20 12.43 -8.39 -2.77
C GLY A 20 13.26 -9.22 -1.79
N LYS A 21 14.17 -8.59 -1.05
CA LYS A 21 15.03 -9.25 -0.04
C LYS A 21 14.32 -9.45 1.30
N TYR A 22 13.38 -8.59 1.61
CA TYR A 22 12.60 -8.61 2.83
C TYR A 22 11.22 -8.01 2.60
N ILE A 23 10.26 -8.41 3.43
CA ILE A 23 8.91 -7.87 3.49
C ILE A 23 8.77 -7.15 4.82
N GLU A 24 8.42 -5.87 4.78
CA GLU A 24 7.95 -5.15 5.97
C GLU A 24 6.45 -5.42 6.13
N ILE A 25 6.01 -5.77 7.33
CA ILE A 25 4.59 -5.96 7.65
C ILE A 25 4.27 -5.26 8.97
N ASN A 26 3.12 -4.60 9.02
CA ASN A 26 2.71 -3.89 10.23
C ASN A 26 2.49 -4.90 11.36
N ARG A 27 3.13 -4.67 12.52
CA ARG A 27 3.02 -5.59 13.67
C ARG A 27 1.60 -5.69 14.23
N ASP A 28 0.79 -4.65 14.06
CA ASP A 28 -0.59 -4.65 14.54
C ASP A 28 -1.47 -5.63 13.74
N LEU A 29 -1.02 -6.08 12.55
CA LEU A 29 -1.70 -7.16 11.81
C LEU A 29 -1.67 -8.48 12.57
N LEU A 30 -0.74 -8.68 13.51
CA LEU A 30 -0.72 -9.89 14.35
C LEU A 30 -1.96 -10.01 15.24
N GLU A 31 -2.70 -8.91 15.46
CA GLU A 31 -4.01 -8.91 16.16
C GLU A 31 -5.11 -9.61 15.34
N ASP A 32 -5.00 -9.68 14.00
CA ASP A 32 -5.90 -10.41 13.11
C ASP A 32 -5.11 -11.41 12.23
N PRO A 33 -4.87 -12.65 12.72
CA PRO A 33 -4.08 -13.64 12.01
C PRO A 33 -4.61 -14.03 10.63
N GLU A 34 -5.91 -13.87 10.39
CA GLU A 34 -6.53 -14.12 9.08
C GLU A 34 -6.11 -13.03 8.09
N LEU A 35 -6.22 -11.76 8.49
CA LEU A 35 -5.79 -10.62 7.69
C LEU A 35 -4.27 -10.61 7.48
N TYR A 36 -3.49 -10.92 8.52
CA TYR A 36 -2.04 -11.06 8.42
C TYR A 36 -1.65 -12.09 7.35
N LYS A 37 -2.24 -13.29 7.38
CA LYS A 37 -1.95 -14.34 6.40
C LYS A 37 -2.33 -13.92 4.99
N PHE A 38 -3.48 -13.28 4.83
CA PHE A 38 -3.96 -12.78 3.54
C PHE A 38 -2.98 -11.77 2.93
N ILE A 39 -2.56 -10.76 3.71
CA ILE A 39 -1.60 -9.75 3.25
C ILE A 39 -0.23 -10.39 2.99
N LEU A 40 0.25 -11.24 3.89
CA LEU A 40 1.56 -11.87 3.70
C LEU A 40 1.59 -12.78 2.47
N SER A 41 0.52 -13.54 2.18
CA SER A 41 0.46 -14.35 0.96
C SER A 41 0.52 -13.49 -0.29
N HIS A 42 -0.16 -12.35 -0.27
CA HIS A 42 -0.15 -11.38 -1.37
C HIS A 42 1.26 -10.83 -1.63
N GLU A 43 1.95 -10.35 -0.58
CA GLU A 43 3.32 -9.86 -0.70
C GLU A 43 4.29 -10.95 -1.20
N LEU A 44 4.08 -12.20 -0.80
CA LEU A 44 4.91 -13.32 -1.26
C LEU A 44 4.67 -13.67 -2.73
N GLU A 45 3.46 -13.44 -3.26
CA GLU A 45 3.14 -13.63 -4.68
C GLU A 45 3.85 -12.57 -5.54
N HIS A 46 3.90 -11.31 -5.09
CA HIS A 46 4.66 -10.22 -5.75
C HIS A 46 6.16 -10.47 -5.89
N SER A 47 6.75 -11.37 -5.10
CA SER A 47 8.17 -11.72 -5.23
C SER A 47 8.53 -12.50 -6.51
N LYS A 48 7.54 -12.95 -7.28
CA LYS A 48 7.72 -13.80 -8.47
C LYS A 48 7.54 -13.07 -9.80
N GLU A 49 6.82 -11.96 -9.83
CA GLU A 49 6.52 -11.21 -11.04
C GLU A 49 6.83 -9.73 -10.80
N SER A 50 7.57 -9.10 -11.71
CA SER A 50 7.94 -7.69 -11.60
C SER A 50 6.69 -6.82 -11.73
N ALA A 51 6.36 -6.08 -10.67
CA ALA A 51 5.20 -5.20 -10.51
C ALA A 51 4.81 -4.47 -11.81
N SER A 52 3.80 -4.99 -12.49
CA SER A 52 3.16 -4.42 -13.67
C SER A 52 1.88 -3.71 -13.24
N PHE A 53 1.42 -2.73 -14.01
CA PHE A 53 0.11 -2.08 -13.80
C PHE A 53 -1.07 -3.08 -13.82
N LEU A 54 -0.85 -4.28 -14.36
CA LEU A 54 -1.78 -5.42 -14.30
C LEU A 54 -1.87 -6.05 -12.90
N ASP A 55 -0.84 -5.94 -12.07
CA ASP A 55 -0.85 -6.44 -10.69
C ASP A 55 -1.82 -5.65 -9.82
N VAL A 56 -1.99 -4.34 -10.04
CA VAL A 56 -3.00 -3.52 -9.33
C VAL A 56 -4.43 -4.04 -9.58
N ILE A 57 -4.71 -4.61 -10.75
CA ILE A 57 -6.00 -5.24 -11.07
C ILE A 57 -6.08 -6.64 -10.43
N HIS A 58 -4.95 -7.35 -10.32
CA HIS A 58 -4.84 -8.61 -9.59
C HIS A 58 -4.92 -8.43 -8.05
N ASP A 59 -4.49 -7.30 -7.51
CA ASP A 59 -4.66 -6.87 -6.11
C ASP A 59 -6.15 -6.66 -5.79
N LEU A 60 -6.92 -6.24 -6.79
CA LEU A 60 -8.38 -6.11 -6.76
C LEU A 60 -9.10 -7.40 -7.17
N ASN A 61 -8.50 -8.57 -6.95
CA ASN A 61 -9.22 -9.83 -7.11
C ASN A 61 -10.37 -9.90 -6.09
N LEU A 62 -11.54 -9.40 -6.48
CA LEU A 62 -12.78 -9.28 -5.71
C LEU A 62 -13.30 -10.62 -5.15
N LYS A 63 -12.61 -11.73 -5.43
CA LYS A 63 -12.91 -13.05 -4.87
C LYS A 63 -12.90 -13.08 -3.34
N ASN A 64 -12.26 -12.11 -2.67
CA ASN A 64 -12.28 -12.01 -1.21
C ASN A 64 -12.63 -10.62 -0.67
N ILE A 65 -13.80 -10.11 -1.06
CA ILE A 65 -14.38 -8.84 -0.54
C ILE A 65 -14.33 -8.75 0.99
N LYS A 66 -14.53 -9.86 1.71
CA LYS A 66 -14.46 -9.88 3.19
C LYS A 66 -13.07 -9.47 3.69
N MET A 67 -11.99 -9.97 3.09
CA MET A 67 -10.63 -9.57 3.47
C MET A 67 -10.32 -8.14 3.06
N ILE A 68 -10.79 -7.70 1.89
CA ILE A 68 -10.63 -6.31 1.44
C ILE A 68 -11.30 -5.36 2.46
N LEU A 69 -12.53 -5.64 2.88
CA LEU A 69 -13.22 -4.84 3.89
C LEU A 69 -12.51 -4.86 5.25
N LYS A 70 -11.93 -6.00 5.65
CA LYS A 70 -11.11 -6.08 6.86
C LYS A 70 -9.85 -5.23 6.74
N MET A 71 -9.17 -5.26 5.61
CA MET A 71 -8.01 -4.42 5.31
C MET A 71 -8.36 -2.94 5.41
N PHE A 72 -9.46 -2.49 4.78
CA PHE A 72 -9.92 -1.11 4.89
C PHE A 72 -10.24 -0.73 6.34
N LYS A 73 -10.94 -1.58 7.09
CA LYS A 73 -11.20 -1.35 8.52
C LYS A 73 -9.92 -1.24 9.34
N PHE A 74 -8.92 -2.09 9.04
CA PHE A 74 -7.62 -2.04 9.68
C PHE A 74 -6.90 -0.72 9.40
N VAL A 75 -6.84 -0.31 8.14
CA VAL A 75 -6.22 0.96 7.71
C VAL A 75 -6.90 2.15 8.39
N LEU A 76 -8.24 2.16 8.46
CA LEU A 76 -8.96 3.24 9.16
C LEU A 76 -8.72 3.24 10.67
N LYS A 77 -8.61 2.05 11.29
CA LYS A 77 -8.37 1.92 12.74
C LYS A 77 -6.94 2.25 13.14
N LYS A 78 -5.96 2.05 12.25
CA LYS A 78 -4.53 2.15 12.55
C LYS A 78 -3.89 3.26 11.70
N PRO A 79 -3.95 4.53 12.12
CA PRO A 79 -3.51 5.67 11.30
C PRO A 79 -2.03 5.64 10.89
N LYS A 80 -1.19 4.84 11.56
CA LYS A 80 0.22 4.64 11.17
C LYS A 80 0.36 3.94 9.81
N THR A 81 -0.68 3.25 9.34
CA THR A 81 -0.71 2.67 7.98
C THR A 81 -0.86 3.72 6.90
N TRP A 82 -1.34 4.93 7.25
CA TRP A 82 -1.65 5.95 6.25
C TRP A 82 -0.43 6.49 5.53
N ILE A 83 0.76 6.20 6.06
CA ILE A 83 2.02 6.54 5.42
C ILE A 83 2.14 5.94 4.01
N ASP A 84 1.49 4.82 3.73
CA ASP A 84 1.49 4.22 2.39
C ASP A 84 0.70 5.04 1.36
N PHE A 85 -0.14 5.99 1.82
CA PHE A 85 -0.86 6.92 0.94
C PHE A 85 -0.18 8.29 0.85
N LEU A 86 0.89 8.52 1.61
CA LEU A 86 1.64 9.77 1.57
C LEU A 86 2.72 9.73 0.48
N PRO A 87 3.17 10.89 -0.02
CA PRO A 87 4.33 10.96 -0.94
C PRO A 87 5.68 10.61 -0.29
N ILE A 88 5.64 9.97 0.88
CA ILE A 88 6.75 9.71 1.77
C ILE A 88 6.65 8.27 2.26
N GLN A 89 7.73 7.53 2.13
CA GLN A 89 7.90 6.19 2.65
C GLN A 89 8.98 6.19 3.74
N ILE A 90 8.83 5.30 4.74
CA ILE A 90 9.88 5.05 5.74
C ILE A 90 10.47 3.68 5.45
N THR A 91 11.72 3.67 5.00
CA THR A 91 12.47 2.45 4.73
C THR A 91 13.75 2.45 5.56
N LYS A 92 13.92 1.43 6.41
CA LYS A 92 15.10 1.30 7.31
C LYS A 92 15.38 2.56 8.15
N GLY A 93 14.32 3.24 8.60
CA GLY A 93 14.43 4.47 9.39
C GLY A 93 14.82 5.72 8.58
N LYS A 94 14.89 5.62 7.25
CA LYS A 94 15.10 6.77 6.36
C LYS A 94 13.79 7.13 5.67
N ILE A 95 13.57 8.42 5.53
CA ILE A 95 12.46 9.00 4.77
C ILE A 95 12.88 9.01 3.30
N ILE A 96 12.07 8.40 2.44
CA ILE A 96 12.25 8.34 0.98
C ILE A 96 11.01 8.93 0.33
N TYR A 97 11.19 9.74 -0.71
CA TYR A 97 10.08 10.30 -1.47
C TYR A 97 9.61 9.32 -2.54
N ASP A 98 8.33 8.99 -2.51
CA ASP A 98 7.71 8.14 -3.53
C ASP A 98 7.32 9.00 -4.73
N LYS A 99 8.10 8.89 -5.82
CA LYS A 99 7.90 9.65 -7.04
C LYS A 99 6.53 9.38 -7.69
N SER A 100 6.02 8.15 -7.57
CA SER A 100 4.73 7.76 -8.13
C SER A 100 3.59 8.45 -7.36
N MET A 101 3.66 8.43 -6.02
CA MET A 101 2.68 9.14 -5.19
C MET A 101 2.77 10.66 -5.34
N ILE A 102 3.97 11.23 -5.44
CA ILE A 102 4.14 12.66 -5.75
C ILE A 102 3.45 13.01 -7.08
N SER A 103 3.66 12.21 -8.12
CA SER A 103 3.06 12.43 -9.44
C SER A 103 1.53 12.34 -9.38
N LEU A 104 0.99 11.35 -8.65
CA LEU A 104 -0.44 11.18 -8.43
C LEU A 104 -1.04 12.41 -7.73
N TYR A 105 -0.38 12.93 -6.71
CA TYR A 105 -0.82 14.13 -5.98
C TYR A 105 -0.80 15.37 -6.87
N ILE A 106 0.23 15.55 -7.70
CA ILE A 106 0.30 16.66 -8.66
C ILE A 106 -0.90 16.61 -9.62
N ILE A 107 -1.20 15.44 -10.18
CA ILE A 107 -2.36 15.25 -11.08
C ILE A 107 -3.66 15.57 -10.34
N PHE A 108 -3.83 15.00 -9.14
CA PHE A 108 -5.04 15.19 -8.34
C PHE A 108 -5.28 16.67 -8.01
N PHE A 109 -4.28 17.39 -7.51
CA PHE A 109 -4.40 18.81 -7.18
C PHE A 109 -4.61 19.68 -8.42
N SER A 110 -4.04 19.31 -9.57
CA SER A 110 -4.26 20.01 -10.84
C SER A 110 -5.72 19.90 -11.29
N LEU A 111 -6.30 18.69 -11.21
CA LEU A 111 -7.70 18.45 -11.53
C LEU A 111 -8.65 19.15 -10.56
N LEU A 112 -8.33 19.10 -9.25
CA LEU A 112 -9.12 19.79 -8.22
C LEU A 112 -9.10 21.32 -8.44
N GLY A 113 -7.93 21.88 -8.75
CA GLY A 113 -7.80 23.30 -9.08
C GLY A 113 -8.62 23.69 -10.31
N LEU A 114 -8.57 22.89 -11.38
CA LEU A 114 -9.39 23.10 -12.57
C LEU A 114 -10.89 23.06 -12.24
N PHE A 115 -11.31 22.07 -11.43
CA PHE A 115 -12.70 21.93 -11.01
C PHE A 115 -13.20 23.15 -10.22
N ILE A 116 -12.40 23.65 -9.27
CA ILE A 116 -12.71 24.87 -8.50
C ILE A 116 -12.82 26.08 -9.43
N LEU A 117 -11.91 26.24 -10.38
CA LEU A 117 -11.93 27.33 -11.36
C LEU A 117 -13.14 27.28 -12.29
N LEU A 118 -13.63 26.10 -12.63
CA LEU A 118 -14.85 25.93 -13.43
C LEU A 118 -16.09 26.29 -12.62
N LEU A 119 -16.17 25.82 -11.36
CA LEU A 119 -17.28 26.16 -10.46
C LEU A 119 -17.37 27.67 -10.21
N SER A 120 -16.24 28.34 -10.02
CA SER A 120 -16.20 29.79 -9.79
C SER A 120 -16.62 30.64 -10.98
N LYS A 121 -16.82 30.04 -12.16
CA LYS A 121 -17.35 30.72 -13.37
C LYS A 121 -18.84 30.49 -13.57
N ILE A 122 -19.41 29.50 -12.89
CA ILE A 122 -20.84 29.12 -12.98
C ILE A 122 -21.65 29.79 -11.87
N LEU A 123 -21.04 29.98 -10.70
CA LEU A 123 -21.57 30.74 -9.56
C LEU A 123 -21.26 32.23 -9.70
#